data_AF-A0A1G2S3G7-F1
#
_entry.id   AF-A0A1G2S3G7-F1
#
_cell.length_a   1.000
_cell.length_b   1.000
_cell.length_c   1.000
_cell.angle_alpha   90.00
_cell.angle_beta   90.00
_cell.angle_gamma   90.00
#
_symmetry.space_group_name_H-M   'P 1'
#
loop_
_entity.id
_entity.type
_entity.pdbx_description
1 polymer ?
#
loop_
_entity_poly.entity_id
_entity_poly.type
_entity_poly.pdbx_seq_one_letter_code
_entity_poly.pdbx_strand_id
1 'polypeptide(L)'
;MARSIEFGINEFYHLYNRGTDRRTVFLDTKDHERFMALLYLANSSAPFHMNDYRGSTSAELFSVEKEDTLVDIGAYCLMPNHFHILAHEKKENGISMFMQKLTTGYTMYFNKKYERTGALFGGRYKATHAGHDEYLRYLFSYIHLNPIKLIDPHWKENGIRNTREAKQYLAGYQHSSYLDYTEGERYERAILNPEAFPKYFQTPNEFKDMVAWWLEFTEVEPR
;
A
#
# COMPACT_ATOMS: atom_id res chain seq x y z
N MET A 1 2.09 7.57 -23.98
CA MET A 1 2.15 6.12 -24.24
C MET A 1 1.07 5.42 -23.42
N ALA A 2 0.27 4.57 -24.07
CA ALA A 2 -0.74 3.75 -23.41
C ALA A 2 -0.06 2.76 -22.44
N ARG A 3 -0.80 2.32 -21.42
CA ARG A 3 -0.31 1.27 -20.52
C ARG A 3 -0.31 -0.06 -21.28
N SER A 4 0.72 -0.88 -21.11
CA SER A 4 0.80 -2.22 -21.74
C SER A 4 0.08 -3.31 -20.93
N ILE A 5 -0.48 -2.97 -19.76
CA ILE A 5 -1.20 -3.91 -18.90
C ILE A 5 -2.68 -3.58 -18.97
N GLU A 6 -3.44 -4.55 -19.44
CA GLU A 6 -4.89 -4.63 -19.33
C GLU A 6 -5.20 -5.32 -18.00
N PHE A 7 -6.02 -4.70 -17.16
CA PHE A 7 -6.36 -5.27 -15.85
C PHE A 7 -7.52 -6.25 -16.01
N GLY A 8 -7.32 -7.50 -15.60
CA GLY A 8 -8.37 -8.50 -15.52
C GLY A 8 -9.22 -8.33 -14.26
N ILE A 9 -10.53 -8.42 -14.41
CA ILE A 9 -11.45 -8.50 -13.25
C ILE A 9 -11.16 -9.80 -12.49
N ASN A 10 -11.18 -9.72 -11.16
CA ASN A 10 -10.81 -10.78 -10.23
C ASN A 10 -9.33 -11.18 -10.24
N GLU A 11 -8.46 -10.34 -10.79
CA GLU A 11 -7.02 -10.55 -10.75
C GLU A 11 -6.33 -9.62 -9.74
N PHE A 12 -5.13 -10.04 -9.32
CA PHE A 12 -4.36 -9.36 -8.29
C PHE A 12 -3.17 -8.62 -8.89
N TYR A 13 -2.87 -7.43 -8.36
CA TYR A 13 -1.82 -6.56 -8.88
C TYR A 13 -1.03 -5.89 -7.78
N HIS A 14 0.30 -5.90 -7.95
CA HIS A 14 1.20 -5.05 -7.18
C HIS A 14 1.30 -3.67 -7.82
N LEU A 15 0.77 -2.66 -7.15
CA LEU A 15 0.75 -1.28 -7.60
C LEU A 15 1.78 -0.47 -6.82
N TYR A 16 2.59 0.33 -7.52
CA TYR A 16 3.58 1.18 -6.86
C TYR A 16 3.95 2.40 -7.69
N ASN A 17 4.30 3.49 -7.01
CA ASN A 17 4.85 4.67 -7.65
C ASN A 17 5.89 5.33 -6.75
N ARG A 18 6.82 6.07 -7.35
CA ARG A 18 7.94 6.72 -6.67
C ARG A 18 7.99 8.20 -7.03
N GLY A 19 8.44 9.03 -6.09
CA GLY A 19 8.69 10.44 -6.33
C GLY A 19 9.64 10.67 -7.52
N THR A 20 9.39 11.70 -8.32
CA THR A 20 10.34 12.16 -9.35
C THR A 20 11.71 12.39 -8.72
N ASP A 21 12.78 11.97 -9.40
CA ASP A 21 14.16 12.06 -8.90
C ASP A 21 14.38 11.31 -7.57
N ARG A 22 13.54 10.30 -7.28
CA ARG A 22 13.54 9.53 -6.02
C ARG A 22 13.31 10.39 -4.77
N ARG A 23 12.71 11.57 -4.92
CA ARG A 23 12.42 12.49 -3.81
C ARG A 23 11.50 11.86 -2.77
N THR A 24 11.67 12.29 -1.53
CA THR A 24 10.71 12.04 -0.46
C THR A 24 9.35 12.63 -0.84
N VAL A 25 8.31 11.82 -0.73
CA VAL A 25 6.91 12.18 -1.00
C VAL A 25 6.07 12.17 0.26
N PHE A 26 6.60 11.70 1.39
CA PHE A 26 6.01 11.86 2.73
C PHE A 26 7.05 12.49 3.67
N LEU A 27 6.95 13.80 3.89
CA LEU A 27 7.90 14.59 4.67
C LEU A 27 7.54 14.64 6.15
N ASP A 28 6.26 14.50 6.49
CA ASP A 28 5.78 14.49 7.87
C ASP A 28 4.61 13.52 8.08
N THR A 29 4.10 13.43 9.31
CA THR A 29 2.99 12.53 9.65
C THR A 29 1.69 12.89 8.90
N LYS A 30 1.43 14.18 8.66
CA LYS A 30 0.21 14.63 7.97
C LYS A 30 0.18 14.19 6.52
N ASP A 31 1.34 14.06 5.88
CA ASP A 31 1.47 13.48 4.54
C ASP A 31 1.01 12.02 4.52
N HIS A 32 1.46 11.21 5.49
CA HIS A 32 1.06 9.81 5.62
C HIS A 32 -0.44 9.68 5.91
N GLU A 33 -0.94 10.43 6.89
CA GLU A 33 -2.37 10.47 7.25
C GLU A 33 -3.22 10.85 6.03
N ARG A 34 -2.81 11.87 5.27
CA ARG A 34 -3.52 12.30 4.07
C ARG A 34 -3.53 11.21 3.00
N PHE A 35 -2.43 10.50 2.81
CA PHE A 35 -2.36 9.42 1.83
C PHE A 35 -3.22 8.22 2.25
N MET A 36 -3.21 7.84 3.53
CA MET A 36 -4.08 6.77 4.05
C MET A 36 -5.56 7.13 3.97
N ALA A 37 -5.92 8.38 4.27
CA ALA A 37 -7.28 8.87 4.05
C ALA A 37 -7.69 8.77 2.57
N LEU A 38 -6.79 9.10 1.63
CA LEU A 38 -7.05 8.95 0.20
C LEU A 38 -7.09 7.48 -0.22
N LEU A 39 -6.29 6.58 0.35
CA LEU A 39 -6.41 5.14 0.10
C LEU A 39 -7.82 4.64 0.42
N TYR A 40 -8.41 5.14 1.51
CA TYR A 40 -9.76 4.79 1.91
C TYR A 40 -10.83 5.45 1.03
N LEU A 41 -10.84 6.79 0.96
CA LEU A 41 -11.91 7.59 0.33
C LEU A 41 -11.87 7.55 -1.20
N ALA A 42 -10.68 7.43 -1.81
CA ALA A 42 -10.58 7.34 -3.26
C ALA A 42 -11.11 6.01 -3.80
N ASN A 43 -11.16 4.97 -2.96
CA ASN A 43 -11.66 3.64 -3.31
C ASN A 43 -13.21 3.58 -3.31
N SER A 44 -13.83 4.38 -4.17
CA SER A 44 -15.28 4.43 -4.39
C SER A 44 -15.54 4.88 -5.82
N SER A 45 -16.60 4.37 -6.46
CA SER A 45 -17.05 4.91 -7.75
C SER A 45 -17.60 6.33 -7.62
N ALA A 46 -18.13 6.69 -6.46
CA ALA A 46 -18.66 8.03 -6.22
C ALA A 46 -17.53 9.08 -6.19
N PRO A 47 -17.82 10.32 -6.63
CA PRO A 47 -16.94 11.44 -6.39
C PRO A 47 -16.85 11.72 -4.87
N PHE A 48 -15.71 12.23 -4.43
CA PHE A 48 -15.52 12.70 -3.05
C PHE A 48 -14.72 14.00 -3.08
N HIS A 49 -14.98 14.90 -2.14
CA HIS A 49 -14.15 16.08 -1.93
C HIS A 49 -13.50 16.01 -0.55
N MET A 50 -12.18 16.09 -0.51
CA MET A 50 -11.45 16.05 0.78
C MET A 50 -11.81 17.17 1.75
N ASN A 51 -12.44 18.25 1.28
CA ASN A 51 -12.90 19.34 2.14
C ASN A 51 -14.17 18.97 2.93
N ASP A 52 -14.94 17.97 2.48
CA ASP A 52 -16.16 17.50 3.15
C ASP A 52 -15.83 16.86 4.50
N TYR A 53 -14.60 16.36 4.64
CA TYR A 53 -14.06 15.73 5.86
C TYR A 53 -13.17 16.67 6.67
N ARG A 54 -13.26 17.99 6.44
CA ARG A 54 -12.44 18.96 7.18
C ARG A 54 -12.89 19.02 8.64
N GLY A 55 -11.98 18.67 9.55
CA GLY A 55 -12.26 18.65 10.98
C GLY A 55 -12.73 17.29 11.49
N SER A 56 -12.97 16.32 10.60
CA SER A 56 -13.22 14.94 11.00
C SER A 56 -11.99 14.33 11.67
N THR A 57 -12.24 13.52 12.69
CA THR A 57 -11.26 12.61 13.28
C THR A 57 -10.94 11.47 12.32
N SER A 58 -9.83 10.76 12.55
CA SER A 58 -9.51 9.55 11.78
C SER A 58 -10.61 8.49 11.89
N ALA A 59 -11.18 8.31 13.08
CA ALA A 59 -12.27 7.37 13.31
C ALA A 59 -13.49 7.66 12.43
N GLU A 60 -13.93 8.91 12.38
CA GLU A 60 -15.05 9.33 11.53
C GLU A 60 -14.73 9.15 10.03
N LEU A 61 -13.51 9.52 9.61
CA LEU A 61 -13.09 9.40 8.21
C LEU A 61 -13.07 7.94 7.73
N PHE A 62 -12.53 7.04 8.54
CA PHE A 62 -12.44 5.61 8.20
C PHE A 62 -13.75 4.85 8.45
N SER A 63 -14.80 5.52 8.94
CA SER A 63 -16.15 4.96 9.09
C SER A 63 -17.11 5.41 8.00
N VAL A 64 -16.66 6.19 7.01
CA VAL A 64 -17.51 6.62 5.89
C VAL A 64 -17.90 5.40 5.06
N GLU A 65 -19.19 5.14 4.95
CA GLU A 65 -19.72 4.01 4.18
C GLU A 65 -19.35 4.10 2.69
N LYS A 66 -18.99 2.95 2.09
CA LYS A 66 -18.60 2.83 0.68
C LYS A 66 -19.38 1.69 0.02
N GLU A 67 -20.49 2.03 -0.61
CA GLU A 67 -21.39 1.04 -1.24
C GLU A 67 -20.78 0.36 -2.48
N ASP A 68 -19.88 1.04 -3.21
CA ASP A 68 -19.32 0.55 -4.47
C ASP A 68 -17.81 0.83 -4.61
N THR A 69 -16.99 0.04 -3.91
CA THR A 69 -15.52 0.18 -3.97
C THR A 69 -14.97 -0.22 -5.34
N LEU A 70 -13.90 0.43 -5.78
CA LEU A 70 -13.26 0.20 -7.08
C LEU A 70 -12.37 -1.04 -7.08
N VAL A 71 -11.68 -1.27 -5.97
CA VAL A 71 -10.72 -2.35 -5.75
C VAL A 71 -10.88 -2.93 -4.35
N ASP A 72 -10.39 -4.14 -4.12
CA ASP A 72 -10.09 -4.63 -2.77
C ASP A 72 -8.60 -4.44 -2.50
N ILE A 73 -8.25 -3.99 -1.30
CA ILE A 73 -6.85 -3.77 -0.89
C ILE A 73 -6.46 -4.86 0.11
N GLY A 74 -5.41 -5.60 -0.20
CA GLY A 74 -4.90 -6.68 0.64
C GLY A 74 -3.70 -6.25 1.48
N ALA A 75 -2.88 -5.32 1.01
CA ALA A 75 -1.74 -4.83 1.76
C ALA A 75 -1.32 -3.46 1.23
N TYR A 76 -0.71 -2.64 2.08
CA TYR A 76 -0.02 -1.43 1.67
C TYR A 76 1.22 -1.13 2.52
N CYS A 77 2.15 -0.38 1.95
CA CYS A 77 3.31 0.16 2.65
C CYS A 77 3.69 1.52 2.04
N LEU A 78 3.78 2.55 2.87
CA LEU A 78 4.21 3.89 2.47
C LEU A 78 5.66 4.09 2.90
N MET A 79 6.58 4.08 1.94
CA MET A 79 8.00 4.37 2.15
C MET A 79 8.26 5.86 1.93
N PRO A 80 9.33 6.47 2.49
CA PRO A 80 9.55 7.92 2.40
C PRO A 80 9.43 8.51 0.98
N ASN A 81 9.92 7.79 -0.04
CA ASN A 81 9.90 8.24 -1.44
C ASN A 81 8.99 7.44 -2.38
N HIS A 82 8.26 6.42 -1.91
CA HIS A 82 7.39 5.59 -2.76
C HIS A 82 6.33 4.85 -1.94
N PHE A 83 5.34 4.26 -2.60
CA PHE A 83 4.37 3.40 -1.92
C PHE A 83 4.22 2.07 -2.67
N HIS A 84 3.72 1.07 -1.96
CA HIS A 84 3.31 -0.23 -2.49
C HIS A 84 1.89 -0.55 -2.04
N ILE A 85 1.07 -1.09 -2.94
CA ILE A 85 -0.31 -1.51 -2.69
C ILE A 85 -0.51 -2.86 -3.38
N LEU A 86 -1.07 -3.83 -2.66
CA LEU A 86 -1.61 -5.04 -3.25
C LEU A 86 -3.11 -4.86 -3.46
N ALA A 87 -3.55 -4.88 -4.71
CA ALA A 87 -4.93 -4.64 -5.08
C ALA A 87 -5.52 -5.82 -5.85
N HIS A 88 -6.81 -6.05 -5.68
CA HIS A 88 -7.64 -6.96 -6.45
C HIS A 88 -8.65 -6.13 -7.27
N GLU A 89 -8.69 -6.36 -8.58
CA GLU A 89 -9.56 -5.63 -9.51
C GLU A 89 -11.01 -6.12 -9.35
N LYS A 90 -11.88 -5.31 -8.74
CA LYS A 90 -13.29 -5.70 -8.51
C LYS A 90 -14.18 -5.51 -9.72
N LYS A 91 -13.86 -4.53 -10.55
CA LYS A 91 -14.66 -4.12 -11.70
C LYS A 91 -13.74 -3.63 -12.79
N GLU A 92 -14.24 -3.65 -14.02
CA GLU A 92 -13.51 -3.18 -15.19
C GLU A 92 -12.96 -1.76 -14.96
N ASN A 93 -11.66 -1.57 -15.15
CA ASN A 93 -10.94 -0.31 -14.97
C ASN A 93 -10.91 0.23 -13.52
N GLY A 94 -11.25 -0.57 -12.51
CA GLY A 94 -11.27 -0.22 -11.09
C GLY A 94 -9.93 0.33 -10.60
N ILE A 95 -8.82 -0.39 -10.81
CA ILE A 95 -7.45 0.00 -10.44
C ILE A 95 -7.07 1.30 -11.17
N SER A 96 -7.41 1.41 -12.45
CA SER A 96 -7.14 2.62 -13.25
C SER A 96 -7.81 3.85 -12.63
N MET A 97 -9.10 3.76 -12.33
CA MET A 97 -9.87 4.83 -11.69
C MET A 97 -9.37 5.14 -10.28
N PHE A 98 -9.17 4.10 -9.46
CA PHE A 98 -8.72 4.23 -8.07
C PHE A 98 -7.37 4.96 -7.99
N MET A 99 -6.39 4.49 -8.76
CA MET A 99 -5.05 5.06 -8.73
C MET A 99 -4.99 6.45 -9.32
N GLN A 100 -5.84 6.78 -10.30
CA GLN A 100 -5.99 8.15 -10.78
C GLN A 100 -6.48 9.07 -9.66
N LYS A 101 -7.57 8.71 -8.96
CA LYS A 101 -8.10 9.49 -7.83
C LYS A 101 -7.08 9.64 -6.71
N LEU A 102 -6.43 8.54 -6.30
CA LEU A 102 -5.42 8.52 -5.24
C LEU A 102 -4.22 9.42 -5.55
N THR A 103 -3.56 9.18 -6.68
CA THR A 103 -2.29 9.86 -7.01
C THR A 103 -2.51 11.33 -7.37
N THR A 104 -3.65 11.65 -8.00
CA THR A 104 -4.02 13.04 -8.32
C THR A 104 -4.38 13.80 -7.06
N GLY A 105 -5.25 13.24 -6.20
CA GLY A 105 -5.62 13.82 -4.91
C GLY A 105 -4.41 14.12 -4.03
N TYR A 106 -3.48 13.18 -3.96
CA TYR A 106 -2.27 13.35 -3.16
C TYR A 106 -1.31 14.38 -3.76
N THR A 107 -1.07 14.34 -5.07
CA THR A 107 -0.20 15.32 -5.76
C THR A 107 -0.73 16.74 -5.57
N MET A 108 -2.04 16.96 -5.69
CA MET A 108 -2.65 18.28 -5.46
C MET A 108 -2.47 18.75 -4.02
N TYR A 109 -2.69 17.88 -3.04
CA TYR A 109 -2.46 18.18 -1.62
C TYR A 109 -1.00 18.56 -1.37
N PHE A 110 -0.07 17.72 -1.81
CA PHE A 110 1.36 17.89 -1.58
C PHE A 110 1.87 19.18 -2.21
N ASN A 111 1.49 19.43 -3.47
CA ASN A 111 1.85 20.65 -4.17
C ASN A 111 1.31 21.90 -3.48
N LYS A 112 0.06 21.86 -3.00
CA LYS A 112 -0.52 22.98 -2.24
C LYS A 112 0.19 23.20 -0.90
N LYS A 113 0.49 22.13 -0.16
CA LYS A 113 1.12 22.20 1.17
C LYS A 113 2.55 22.72 1.12
N TYR A 114 3.31 22.30 0.11
CA TYR A 114 4.73 22.61 -0.02
C TYR A 114 5.03 23.67 -1.08
N GLU A 115 4.01 24.41 -1.54
CA GLU A 115 4.12 25.48 -2.55
C GLU A 115 4.85 25.03 -3.83
N ARG A 116 4.56 23.81 -4.27
CA ARG A 116 5.16 23.21 -5.47
C ARG A 116 4.20 23.23 -6.65
N THR A 117 4.77 23.08 -7.83
CA THR A 117 4.05 22.83 -9.07
C THR A 117 4.63 21.61 -9.78
N GLY A 118 3.87 21.09 -10.76
CA GLY A 118 4.31 19.96 -11.58
C GLY A 118 4.07 18.59 -10.96
N ALA A 119 4.69 17.56 -11.56
CA ALA A 119 4.53 16.18 -11.14
C ALA A 119 5.24 15.90 -9.81
N LEU A 120 4.56 15.17 -8.92
CA LEU A 120 5.15 14.62 -7.69
C LEU A 120 5.80 13.26 -7.94
N PHE A 121 5.09 12.39 -8.66
CA PHE A 121 5.52 11.03 -8.99
C PHE A 121 6.17 10.96 -10.37
N GLY A 122 7.09 10.01 -10.56
CA GLY A 122 7.88 9.76 -11.78
C GLY A 122 7.07 9.20 -12.96
N GLY A 123 5.90 9.75 -13.22
CA GLY A 123 4.96 9.30 -14.25
C GLY A 123 3.80 8.47 -13.69
N ARG A 124 3.20 7.65 -14.56
CA ARG A 124 2.14 6.72 -14.18
C ARG A 124 2.67 5.69 -13.18
N TYR A 125 1.82 5.25 -12.28
CA TYR A 125 2.15 4.15 -11.38
C TYR A 125 2.47 2.88 -12.18
N LYS A 126 3.34 2.05 -11.63
CA LYS A 126 3.67 0.73 -12.15
C LYS A 126 2.68 -0.29 -11.59
N ALA A 127 2.42 -1.31 -12.37
CA ALA A 127 1.59 -2.45 -11.98
C ALA A 127 2.30 -3.73 -12.43
N THR A 128 2.25 -4.77 -11.61
CA THR A 128 2.70 -6.12 -11.95
C THR A 128 1.59 -7.09 -11.59
N HIS A 129 1.20 -7.98 -12.52
CA HIS A 129 0.19 -9.00 -12.28
C HIS A 129 0.71 -10.06 -11.30
N ALA A 130 -0.11 -10.45 -10.34
CA ALA A 130 0.17 -11.49 -9.35
C ALA A 130 -0.63 -12.76 -9.67
N GLY A 131 -0.26 -13.43 -10.77
CA GLY A 131 -1.10 -14.47 -11.41
C GLY A 131 -1.08 -15.87 -10.78
N HIS A 132 -0.30 -16.11 -9.73
CA HIS A 132 -0.25 -17.40 -9.04
C HIS A 132 -0.10 -17.22 -7.53
N ASP A 133 -0.69 -18.15 -6.77
CA ASP A 133 -0.86 -18.07 -5.32
C ASP A 133 0.45 -17.87 -4.55
N GLU A 134 1.50 -18.62 -4.89
CA GLU A 134 2.82 -18.47 -4.26
C GLU A 134 3.41 -17.08 -4.46
N TYR A 135 3.28 -16.52 -5.67
CA TYR A 135 3.77 -15.17 -5.96
C TYR A 135 2.92 -14.10 -5.29
N LEU A 136 1.61 -14.31 -5.18
CA LEU A 136 0.72 -13.42 -4.43
C LEU A 136 1.07 -13.42 -2.93
N ARG A 137 1.30 -14.59 -2.34
CA ARG A 137 1.76 -14.74 -0.95
C ARG A 137 3.13 -14.08 -0.73
N TYR A 138 4.05 -14.26 -1.67
CA TYR A 138 5.34 -13.57 -1.67
C TYR A 138 5.15 -12.05 -1.68
N LEU A 139 4.35 -11.53 -2.61
CA LEU A 139 4.10 -10.09 -2.75
C LEU A 139 3.48 -9.50 -1.47
N PHE A 140 2.53 -10.23 -0.87
CA PHE A 140 1.90 -9.83 0.38
C PHE A 140 2.95 -9.67 1.49
N SER A 141 3.84 -10.64 1.68
CA SER A 141 4.94 -10.53 2.65
C SER A 141 5.93 -9.45 2.27
N TYR A 142 6.35 -9.42 1.00
CA TYR A 142 7.29 -8.44 0.47
C TYR A 142 6.87 -6.99 0.77
N ILE A 143 5.59 -6.66 0.54
CA ILE A 143 5.06 -5.32 0.84
C ILE A 143 5.27 -4.95 2.31
N HIS A 144 4.96 -5.87 3.22
CA HIS A 144 5.15 -5.68 4.66
C HIS A 144 6.62 -5.62 5.08
N LEU A 145 7.52 -6.26 4.34
CA LEU A 145 8.97 -6.26 4.60
C LEU A 145 9.70 -5.02 4.08
N ASN A 146 9.10 -4.24 3.17
CA ASN A 146 9.74 -3.05 2.58
C ASN A 146 10.34 -2.06 3.59
N PRO A 147 9.70 -1.77 4.75
CA PRO A 147 10.24 -0.83 5.74
C PRO A 147 11.64 -1.20 6.24
N ILE A 148 12.01 -2.49 6.22
CA ILE A 148 13.33 -2.97 6.66
C ILE A 148 14.46 -2.31 5.86
N LYS A 149 14.20 -1.90 4.61
CA LYS A 149 15.15 -1.15 3.79
C LYS A 149 15.67 0.14 4.45
N LEU A 150 14.93 0.70 5.41
CA LEU A 150 15.31 1.90 6.12
C LEU A 150 16.39 1.66 7.19
N ILE A 151 16.54 0.41 7.64
CA ILE A 151 17.55 0.00 8.65
C ILE A 151 18.59 -0.99 8.09
N ASP A 152 18.23 -1.75 7.05
CA ASP A 152 19.12 -2.68 6.35
C ASP A 152 18.90 -2.52 4.82
N PRO A 153 19.57 -1.55 4.16
CA PRO A 153 19.28 -1.19 2.77
C PRO A 153 19.49 -2.30 1.73
N HIS A 154 20.28 -3.31 2.08
CA HIS A 154 20.66 -4.44 1.22
C HIS A 154 20.08 -5.77 1.72
N TRP A 155 18.98 -5.72 2.49
CA TRP A 155 18.36 -6.90 3.09
C TRP A 155 17.90 -7.93 2.06
N LYS A 156 17.60 -7.51 0.84
CA LYS A 156 17.17 -8.41 -0.23
C LYS A 156 18.33 -9.24 -0.75
N GLU A 157 19.45 -8.59 -0.99
CA GLU A 157 20.62 -9.20 -1.62
C GLU A 157 21.41 -10.05 -0.61
N ASN A 158 21.48 -9.60 0.65
CA ASN A 158 22.34 -10.20 1.67
C ASN A 158 21.56 -10.99 2.73
N GLY A 159 20.24 -11.02 2.65
CA GLY A 159 19.38 -11.37 3.78
C GLY A 159 19.44 -10.32 4.89
N ILE A 160 18.65 -10.53 5.93
CA ILE A 160 18.60 -9.63 7.09
C ILE A 160 19.71 -9.96 8.08
N ARG A 161 20.51 -8.95 8.42
CA ARG A 161 21.62 -9.10 9.36
C ARG A 161 21.15 -9.30 10.81
N ASN A 162 20.06 -8.65 11.20
CA ASN A 162 19.52 -8.68 12.55
C ASN A 162 18.00 -8.87 12.55
N THR A 163 17.56 -10.14 12.55
CA THR A 163 16.13 -10.48 12.49
C THR A 163 15.34 -9.94 13.67
N ARG A 164 15.95 -9.82 14.86
CA ARG A 164 15.27 -9.26 16.04
C ARG A 164 14.96 -7.78 15.84
N GLU A 165 15.94 -7.01 15.40
CA GLU A 165 15.78 -5.58 15.11
C GLU A 165 14.79 -5.35 13.97
N ALA A 166 14.86 -6.15 12.90
CA ALA A 166 13.89 -6.09 11.81
C ALA A 166 12.44 -6.33 12.30
N LYS A 167 12.22 -7.37 13.10
CA LYS A 167 10.89 -7.66 13.69
C LYS A 167 10.41 -6.51 14.59
N GLN A 168 11.30 -5.92 15.39
CA GLN A 168 10.97 -4.77 16.23
C GLN A 168 10.64 -3.52 15.39
N TYR A 169 11.39 -3.28 14.31
CA TYR A 169 11.16 -2.15 13.42
C TYR A 169 9.81 -2.26 12.71
N LEU A 170 9.48 -3.44 12.18
CA LEU A 170 8.16 -3.69 11.57
C LEU A 170 7.01 -3.46 12.55
N ALA A 171 7.15 -3.92 13.80
CA ALA A 171 6.17 -3.70 14.85
C ALA A 171 6.01 -2.23 15.27
N GLY A 172 6.95 -1.34 14.92
CA GLY A 172 6.84 0.10 15.14
C GLY A 172 6.43 0.90 13.90
N TYR A 173 6.35 0.27 12.72
CA TYR A 173 6.18 0.98 11.46
C TYR A 173 4.71 1.26 11.12
N GLN A 174 4.22 2.40 11.60
CA GLN A 174 2.82 2.82 11.49
C GLN A 174 2.31 3.02 10.05
N HIS A 175 3.21 3.21 9.09
CA HIS A 175 2.88 3.59 7.71
C HIS A 175 2.73 2.40 6.76
N SER A 176 2.30 1.25 7.30
CA SER A 176 1.99 0.04 6.54
C SER A 176 0.78 -0.67 7.13
N SER A 177 0.24 -1.63 6.37
CA SER A 177 -0.81 -2.52 6.83
C SER A 177 -0.34 -3.61 7.81
N TYR A 178 0.96 -3.67 8.14
CA TYR A 178 1.51 -4.73 8.98
C TYR A 178 0.81 -4.79 10.34
N LEU A 179 0.60 -3.63 10.96
CA LEU A 179 -0.04 -3.55 12.27
C LEU A 179 -1.53 -3.91 12.21
N ASP A 180 -2.20 -3.73 11.07
CA ASP A 180 -3.59 -4.17 10.91
C ASP A 180 -3.74 -5.69 10.96
N TYR A 181 -2.65 -6.44 10.70
CA TYR A 181 -2.61 -7.90 10.81
C TYR A 181 -2.03 -8.41 12.13
N THR A 182 -1.35 -7.56 12.90
CA THR A 182 -0.73 -7.95 14.18
C THR A 182 -1.39 -7.37 15.41
N GLU A 183 -2.08 -6.24 15.28
CA GLU A 183 -2.76 -5.50 16.34
C GLU A 183 -4.27 -5.51 16.07
N GLY A 184 -5.07 -5.51 17.14
CA GLY A 184 -6.51 -5.77 17.05
C GLY A 184 -7.36 -4.57 16.60
N GLU A 185 -6.97 -3.34 16.96
CA GLU A 185 -7.84 -2.16 16.76
C GLU A 185 -7.05 -0.99 16.14
N ARG A 186 -7.21 -0.83 14.81
CA ARG A 186 -6.75 0.35 14.05
C ARG A 186 -7.89 0.81 13.14
N TYR A 187 -8.10 2.12 13.05
CA TYR A 187 -9.10 2.68 12.13
C TYR A 187 -8.71 2.42 10.67
N GLU A 188 -7.40 2.43 10.40
CA GLU A 188 -6.81 2.18 9.08
C GLU A 188 -7.14 0.78 8.54
N ARG A 189 -7.51 -0.18 9.39
CA ARG A 189 -7.95 -1.52 8.97
C ARG A 189 -9.12 -1.46 7.99
N ALA A 190 -9.94 -0.40 8.04
CA ALA A 190 -11.03 -0.16 7.09
C ALA A 190 -10.56 0.07 5.63
N ILE A 191 -9.28 0.35 5.40
CA ILE A 191 -8.67 0.38 4.05
C ILE A 191 -8.68 -1.02 3.42
N LEU A 192 -8.52 -2.06 4.25
CA LEU A 192 -8.28 -3.42 3.81
C LEU A 192 -9.58 -4.20 3.60
N ASN A 193 -9.55 -5.13 2.65
CA ASN A 193 -10.56 -6.18 2.53
C ASN A 193 -9.85 -7.55 2.41
N PRO A 194 -9.38 -8.12 3.53
CA PRO A 194 -8.60 -9.36 3.51
C PRO A 194 -9.40 -10.59 3.02
N GLU A 195 -10.74 -10.56 3.10
CA GLU A 195 -11.59 -11.67 2.63
C GLU A 195 -11.57 -11.82 1.10
N ALA A 196 -11.17 -10.78 0.36
CA ALA A 196 -10.97 -10.86 -1.09
C ALA A 196 -9.63 -11.51 -1.48
N PHE A 197 -8.79 -11.89 -0.52
CA PHE A 197 -7.47 -12.47 -0.74
C PHE A 197 -7.41 -13.90 -0.17
N PRO A 198 -6.53 -14.77 -0.71
CA PRO A 198 -6.35 -16.10 -0.14
C PRO A 198 -5.93 -16.05 1.33
N LYS A 199 -6.50 -16.95 2.13
CA LYS A 199 -6.22 -17.03 3.58
C LYS A 199 -4.91 -17.75 3.83
N TYR A 200 -3.81 -16.99 3.91
CA TYR A 200 -2.47 -17.54 4.16
C TYR A 200 -2.14 -17.77 5.65
N PHE A 201 -2.92 -17.18 6.55
CA PHE A 201 -2.74 -17.21 8.00
C PHE A 201 -4.10 -17.02 8.70
N GLN A 202 -4.21 -17.51 9.93
CA GLN A 202 -5.41 -17.41 10.77
C GLN A 202 -5.17 -16.54 12.01
N THR A 203 -3.92 -16.48 12.47
CA THR A 203 -3.56 -15.75 13.70
C THR A 203 -2.51 -14.68 13.43
N PRO A 204 -2.43 -13.64 14.29
CA PRO A 204 -1.34 -12.66 14.24
C PRO A 204 0.06 -13.27 14.29
N ASN A 205 0.23 -14.40 15.00
CA ASN A 205 1.52 -15.09 15.07
C ASN A 205 1.84 -15.80 13.76
N GLU A 206 0.87 -16.50 13.16
CA GLU A 206 1.06 -17.10 11.84
C GLU A 206 1.37 -16.07 10.75
N PHE A 207 0.76 -14.88 10.81
CA PHE A 207 1.11 -13.77 9.93
C PHE A 207 2.57 -13.35 10.12
N LYS A 208 3.01 -13.13 11.38
CA LYS A 208 4.40 -12.77 11.70
C LYS A 208 5.38 -13.84 11.21
N ASP A 209 5.05 -15.10 11.40
CA ASP A 209 5.87 -16.23 10.96
C ASP A 209 5.93 -16.31 9.43
N MET A 210 4.80 -16.13 8.74
CA MET A 210 4.77 -16.08 7.28
C MET A 210 5.61 -14.93 6.73
N VAL A 211 5.49 -13.72 7.29
CA VAL A 211 6.27 -12.55 6.86
C VAL A 211 7.75 -12.77 7.16
N ALA A 212 8.07 -13.33 8.34
CA ALA A 212 9.44 -13.60 8.74
C ALA A 212 10.09 -14.75 7.97
N TRP A 213 9.33 -15.76 7.54
CA TRP A 213 9.84 -16.88 6.76
C TRP A 213 10.47 -16.42 5.44
N TRP A 214 9.89 -15.41 4.80
CA TRP A 214 10.47 -14.79 3.62
C TRP A 214 11.77 -14.00 3.88
N LEU A 215 12.13 -13.74 5.14
CA LEU A 215 13.43 -13.17 5.50
C LEU A 215 14.55 -14.19 5.41
N GLU A 216 14.21 -15.47 5.51
CA GLU A 216 15.13 -16.60 5.50
C GLU A 216 15.22 -17.24 4.11
N PHE A 217 14.28 -16.90 3.21
CA PHE A 217 14.23 -17.41 1.85
C PHE A 217 15.23 -16.68 0.94
N THR A 218 16.32 -17.35 0.58
CA THR A 218 17.32 -16.86 -0.38
C THR A 218 16.87 -17.27 -1.79
N GLU A 219 16.44 -16.27 -2.58
CA GLU A 219 16.03 -16.28 -4.00
C GLU A 219 15.68 -17.60 -4.71
N VAL A 220 14.49 -17.63 -5.30
CA VAL A 220 14.37 -17.92 -6.73
C VAL A 220 13.60 -16.74 -7.35
N GLU A 221 14.28 -15.90 -8.12
CA GLU A 221 13.60 -14.89 -8.94
C GLU A 221 12.58 -15.58 -9.87
N PRO A 222 11.32 -15.14 -9.91
CA PRO A 222 10.43 -15.55 -10.99
C PRO A 222 10.93 -14.87 -12.28
N ARG A 223 11.40 -15.69 -13.23
CA ARG A 223 11.70 -15.29 -14.61
C ARG A 223 10.46 -14.73 -15.31
#